data_AF-A0A7G1PBH1-F1
#
_entry.id   AF-A0A7G1PBH1-F1
#
_cell.length_a   1.000
_cell.length_b   1.000
_cell.length_c   1.000
_cell.angle_alpha   90.00
_cell.angle_beta   90.00
_cell.angle_gamma   90.00
#
_symmetry.space_group_name_H-M   'P 1'
#
loop_
_entity.id
_entity.type
_entity.pdbx_description
1 polymer ?
#
loop_
_entity_poly.entity_id
_entity_poly.type
_entity_poly.pdbx_seq_one_letter_code
_entity_poly.pdbx_strand_id
1 'polypeptide(L)'
;MSRYRRAAGTALLVVVALAVGGCGSDTEPSATRSSAAPEEEQGSDHTPAEAEAVEGDDTSIEDALAAADVDDALVNRLGEIGDANNYGLGVGVETGIEDRRGLAVVQVDACRNVAVGYRTWRGIRYADEANGATEEQAAAMADFLRTEFCPHVSPLKEASLPQQTLGGVSEDDLGGRGLASSLTWWDGRYPRVSWSKACAAQTGMPGGDPVAYRLSKDEVVCATVPPAASLKKHLISVDVVFSSPVDEDRARQATLALLPSDASATEPTEGTNPDWSYLGGGCLNINFRTATMKELMDRLEQDDPEPWASALYYTDGATEDGAVGDYTGKVKQISLSTGANEPAASGELAC
;
A
#
# COMPACT_ATOMS: atom_id res chain seq x y z
N MET A 1 48.64 20.70 7.42
CA MET A 1 48.20 20.69 6.01
C MET A 1 47.69 19.31 5.66
N SER A 2 46.36 19.12 5.60
CA SER A 2 45.69 18.29 4.59
C SER A 2 44.20 18.40 4.83
N ARG A 3 43.52 19.12 3.93
CA ARG A 3 42.07 19.32 3.92
C ARG A 3 41.50 18.22 3.02
N TYR A 4 40.74 17.29 3.57
CA TYR A 4 39.84 16.46 2.75
C TYR A 4 38.46 17.11 2.78
N ARG A 5 38.16 17.83 1.69
CA ARG A 5 36.80 18.24 1.33
C ARG A 5 36.05 16.97 0.92
N ARG A 6 35.06 16.55 1.70
CA ARG A 6 34.02 15.65 1.21
C ARG A 6 32.96 16.52 0.55
N ALA A 7 32.76 16.31 -0.75
CA ALA A 7 31.63 16.87 -1.47
C ALA A 7 30.35 16.27 -0.89
N ALA A 8 29.41 17.11 -0.48
CA ALA A 8 28.06 16.72 -0.17
C ALA A 8 27.41 16.30 -1.49
N GLY A 9 27.10 15.00 -1.62
CA GLY A 9 26.25 14.50 -2.69
C GLY A 9 24.82 14.92 -2.39
N THR A 10 24.25 15.69 -3.31
CA THR A 10 22.85 16.09 -3.37
C THR A 10 21.98 14.82 -3.34
N ALA A 11 21.20 14.62 -2.27
CA ALA A 11 20.20 13.57 -2.22
C ALA A 11 19.02 14.00 -3.11
N LEU A 12 18.77 13.21 -4.14
CA LEU A 12 17.68 13.38 -5.07
C LEU A 12 16.37 13.04 -4.35
N LEU A 13 15.40 13.96 -4.39
CA LEU A 13 14.01 13.73 -4.01
C LEU A 13 13.45 12.55 -4.80
N VAL A 14 13.08 11.48 -4.10
CA VAL A 14 12.24 10.42 -4.66
C VAL A 14 10.81 10.95 -4.69
N VAL A 15 10.40 11.41 -5.86
CA VAL A 15 8.99 11.49 -6.22
C VAL A 15 8.48 10.05 -6.23
N VAL A 16 7.62 9.69 -5.27
CA VAL A 16 6.87 8.43 -5.33
C VAL A 16 5.86 8.58 -6.46
N ALA A 17 6.28 8.21 -7.67
CA ALA A 17 5.35 7.90 -8.73
C ALA A 17 4.67 6.58 -8.36
N LEU A 18 3.36 6.64 -8.09
CA LEU A 18 2.49 5.49 -8.19
C LEU A 18 2.51 5.00 -9.64
N ALA A 19 3.45 4.11 -9.96
CA ALA A 19 3.53 3.43 -11.23
C ALA A 19 3.44 1.91 -10.98
N VAL A 20 2.24 1.40 -11.26
CA VAL A 20 2.04 -0.01 -11.62
C VAL A 20 2.74 -0.25 -12.96
N GLY A 21 3.63 -1.23 -13.03
CA GLY A 21 4.26 -1.67 -14.28
C GLY A 21 5.71 -2.11 -14.12
N GLY A 22 5.97 -3.39 -14.30
CA GLY A 22 7.27 -4.03 -14.09
C GLY A 22 8.38 -3.61 -15.07
N CYS A 23 9.62 -3.85 -14.65
CA CYS A 23 10.81 -3.73 -15.48
C CYS A 23 11.69 -4.98 -15.31
N GLY A 24 11.69 -5.84 -16.34
CA GLY A 24 12.76 -6.80 -16.59
C GLY A 24 13.88 -6.13 -17.40
N SER A 25 15.11 -6.25 -16.91
CA SER A 25 16.40 -6.00 -17.60
C SER A 25 16.64 -7.09 -18.68
N ASP A 26 17.36 -6.95 -19.80
CA ASP A 26 18.40 -6.06 -20.30
C ASP A 26 18.40 -6.17 -21.85
N THR A 27 18.81 -5.12 -22.58
CA THR A 27 19.65 -5.26 -23.79
C THR A 27 20.32 -3.93 -24.12
N GLU A 28 21.66 -3.89 -24.08
CA GLU A 28 22.49 -2.82 -24.66
C GLU A 28 23.21 -3.29 -25.95
N PRO A 29 23.72 -2.36 -26.79
CA PRO A 29 23.58 -2.45 -28.24
C PRO A 29 24.89 -2.70 -29.01
N SER A 30 24.80 -3.05 -30.30
CA SER A 30 25.84 -2.71 -31.28
C SER A 30 25.42 -2.81 -32.77
N ALA A 31 25.81 -1.75 -33.49
CA ALA A 31 26.30 -1.69 -34.88
C ALA A 31 25.33 -1.64 -36.09
N THR A 32 25.09 -0.40 -36.53
CA THR A 32 25.39 0.16 -37.87
C THR A 32 25.08 -0.66 -39.14
N ARG A 33 24.17 -0.14 -39.98
CA ARG A 33 24.47 0.25 -41.39
C ARG A 33 23.37 1.09 -42.07
N SER A 34 23.86 2.21 -42.60
CA SER A 34 23.36 3.14 -43.61
C SER A 34 22.55 2.56 -44.79
N SER A 35 21.51 3.28 -45.24
CA SER A 35 21.37 3.69 -46.66
C SER A 35 20.27 4.75 -46.90
N ALA A 36 20.72 5.93 -47.35
CA ALA A 36 20.17 6.90 -48.32
C ALA A 36 18.67 7.33 -48.39
N ALA A 37 18.51 8.65 -48.50
CA ALA A 37 17.34 9.53 -48.70
C ALA A 37 16.87 9.61 -50.20
N PRO A 38 16.07 10.61 -50.69
CA PRO A 38 15.33 11.72 -50.03
C PRO A 38 13.92 12.07 -50.58
N GLU A 39 13.33 13.13 -49.97
CA GLU A 39 12.39 14.14 -50.49
C GLU A 39 10.89 13.80 -50.71
N GLU A 40 10.02 14.49 -49.96
CA GLU A 40 9.11 15.50 -50.53
C GLU A 40 8.62 16.49 -49.46
N GLU A 41 8.76 17.79 -49.77
CA GLU A 41 8.20 18.92 -49.04
C GLU A 41 6.68 18.98 -49.23
N GLN A 42 5.92 19.22 -48.17
CA GLN A 42 4.69 20.00 -48.28
C GLN A 42 4.38 20.70 -46.96
N GLY A 43 4.55 22.01 -46.98
CA GLY A 43 4.12 22.89 -45.90
C GLY A 43 2.60 22.93 -45.79
N SER A 44 2.14 22.92 -44.55
CA SER A 44 0.88 23.56 -44.18
C SER A 44 1.09 24.30 -42.87
N ASP A 45 1.05 25.62 -42.99
CA ASP A 45 0.77 26.57 -41.92
C ASP A 45 -0.52 26.13 -41.21
N HIS A 46 -0.39 25.51 -40.04
CA HIS A 46 -1.46 25.43 -39.06
C HIS A 46 -0.92 26.02 -37.75
N THR A 47 -1.37 27.25 -37.50
CA THR A 47 -1.39 27.92 -36.21
C THR A 47 -1.66 26.91 -35.10
N PRO A 48 -0.86 26.87 -34.01
CA PRO A 48 -1.21 26.08 -32.85
C PRO A 48 -2.52 26.64 -32.29
N ALA A 49 -3.61 25.89 -32.43
CA ALA A 49 -4.73 26.09 -31.53
C ALA A 49 -4.17 25.89 -30.12
N GLU A 50 -4.27 26.93 -29.30
CA GLU A 50 -4.15 26.82 -27.85
C GLU A 50 -5.00 25.61 -27.44
N ALA A 51 -4.33 24.52 -27.11
CA ALA A 51 -4.92 23.49 -26.30
C ALA A 51 -5.17 24.18 -24.96
N GLU A 52 -6.42 24.61 -24.73
CA GLU A 52 -6.91 24.91 -23.41
C GLU A 52 -6.54 23.70 -22.54
N ALA A 53 -5.54 23.90 -21.70
CA ALA A 53 -5.29 23.00 -20.59
C ALA A 53 -6.59 23.01 -19.79
N VAL A 54 -7.32 21.90 -19.84
CA VAL A 54 -8.31 21.59 -18.82
C VAL A 54 -7.47 21.38 -17.56
N GLU A 55 -7.21 22.46 -16.84
CA GLU A 55 -6.82 22.43 -15.43
C GLU A 55 -8.02 21.84 -14.68
N GLY A 56 -8.10 20.51 -14.69
CA GLY A 56 -8.82 19.81 -13.64
C GLY A 56 -7.97 20.02 -12.39
N ASP A 57 -8.40 20.95 -11.55
CA ASP A 57 -7.87 21.14 -10.20
C ASP A 57 -7.88 19.76 -9.53
N ASP A 58 -6.70 19.23 -9.22
CA ASP A 58 -6.53 17.93 -8.57
C ASP A 58 -6.86 18.12 -7.08
N THR A 59 -8.15 18.31 -6.78
CA THR A 59 -8.66 18.60 -5.42
C THR A 59 -8.46 17.43 -4.44
N SER A 60 -7.79 16.36 -4.84
CA SER A 60 -7.65 15.14 -4.07
C SER A 60 -6.88 15.35 -2.76
N ILE A 61 -5.90 16.25 -2.75
CA ILE A 61 -5.11 16.59 -1.56
C ILE A 61 -5.91 17.48 -0.60
N GLU A 62 -6.56 18.53 -1.10
CA GLU A 62 -7.41 19.41 -0.30
C GLU A 62 -8.57 18.65 0.33
N ASP A 63 -9.23 17.77 -0.45
CA ASP A 63 -10.34 16.96 0.03
C ASP A 63 -9.89 15.98 1.13
N ALA A 64 -8.69 15.39 0.98
CA ALA A 64 -8.11 14.50 1.98
C ALA A 64 -7.79 15.23 3.31
N LEU A 65 -7.19 16.42 3.23
CA LEU A 65 -6.87 17.24 4.39
C LEU A 65 -8.12 17.79 5.07
N ALA A 66 -9.10 18.25 4.29
CA ALA A 66 -10.38 18.70 4.82
C ALA A 66 -11.14 17.57 5.53
N ALA A 67 -11.12 16.35 4.98
CA ALA A 67 -11.71 15.17 5.63
C ALA A 67 -10.99 14.78 6.94
N ALA A 68 -9.75 15.23 7.13
CA ALA A 68 -8.97 15.05 8.34
C ALA A 68 -9.06 16.24 9.32
N ASP A 69 -9.89 17.25 9.01
CA ASP A 69 -9.97 18.52 9.74
C ASP A 69 -8.61 19.25 9.88
N VAL A 70 -7.73 19.11 8.87
CA VAL A 70 -6.43 19.77 8.81
C VAL A 70 -6.56 21.04 7.95
N ASP A 71 -6.39 22.20 8.58
CA ASP A 71 -6.45 23.50 7.90
C ASP A 71 -5.07 23.97 7.41
N ASP A 72 -5.06 24.96 6.49
CA ASP A 72 -3.82 25.53 5.94
C ASP A 72 -2.90 26.12 7.02
N ALA A 73 -3.42 26.54 8.17
CA ALA A 73 -2.60 27.06 9.27
C ALA A 73 -1.81 25.94 9.96
N LEU A 74 -2.42 24.77 10.13
CA LEU A 74 -1.75 23.57 10.63
C LEU A 74 -0.78 22.99 9.59
N VAL A 75 -1.15 22.98 8.31
CA VAL A 75 -0.26 22.62 7.19
C VAL A 75 0.99 23.50 7.19
N ASN A 76 0.83 24.81 7.32
CA ASN A 76 1.98 25.73 7.34
C ASN A 76 2.89 25.49 8.53
N ARG A 77 2.35 25.25 9.73
CA ARG A 77 3.16 24.91 10.91
C ARG A 77 3.93 23.60 10.73
N LEU A 78 3.29 22.58 10.15
CA LEU A 78 3.98 21.33 9.81
C LEU A 78 5.10 21.59 8.79
N GLY A 79 4.82 22.40 7.76
CA GLY A 79 5.80 22.81 6.76
C GLY A 79 7.00 23.52 7.34
N GLU A 80 6.81 24.46 8.26
CA GLU A 80 7.90 25.15 8.97
C GLU A 80 8.80 24.18 9.74
N ILE A 81 8.21 23.19 10.41
CA ILE A 81 8.96 22.12 11.08
C ILE A 81 9.68 21.24 10.06
N GLY A 82 9.03 20.89 8.95
CA GLY A 82 9.64 20.11 7.86
C GLY A 82 10.84 20.82 7.24
N ASP A 83 10.69 22.11 6.92
CA ASP A 83 11.75 22.96 6.36
C ASP A 83 12.93 23.06 7.34
N ALA A 84 12.66 23.26 8.64
CA ALA A 84 13.71 23.31 9.66
C ALA A 84 14.46 21.98 9.85
N ASN A 85 13.81 20.85 9.55
CA ASN A 85 14.33 19.50 9.83
C ASN A 85 14.65 18.69 8.56
N ASN A 86 14.79 19.33 7.40
CA ASN A 86 15.20 18.69 6.13
C ASN A 86 14.17 17.73 5.50
N TYR A 87 12.88 17.90 5.78
CA TYR A 87 11.80 17.14 5.14
C TYR A 87 11.26 17.83 3.87
N GLY A 88 11.74 19.04 3.56
CA GLY A 88 11.43 19.79 2.34
C GLY A 88 12.57 19.75 1.30
N LEU A 89 12.89 20.90 0.71
CA LEU A 89 13.94 21.04 -0.31
C LEU A 89 15.38 21.11 0.26
N GLY A 90 15.53 20.92 1.57
CA GLY A 90 16.79 21.09 2.30
C GLY A 90 16.58 21.80 3.64
N VAL A 91 17.53 21.69 4.56
CA VAL A 91 17.49 22.38 5.87
C VAL A 91 17.33 23.90 5.67
N GLY A 92 16.24 24.45 6.19
CA GLY A 92 15.93 25.88 6.19
C GLY A 92 15.52 26.46 4.84
N VAL A 93 15.27 25.61 3.84
CA VAL A 93 14.72 26.03 2.55
C VAL A 93 13.21 25.95 2.64
N GLU A 94 12.55 27.10 2.48
CA GLU A 94 11.09 27.18 2.58
C GLU A 94 10.41 26.44 1.43
N THR A 95 9.48 25.56 1.76
CA THR A 95 8.62 24.84 0.81
C THR A 95 7.37 25.63 0.45
N GLY A 96 6.84 25.38 -0.75
CA GLY A 96 5.55 25.94 -1.17
C GLY A 96 4.38 25.26 -0.45
N ILE A 97 3.20 25.89 -0.46
CA ILE A 97 2.01 25.34 0.20
C ILE A 97 1.64 23.95 -0.33
N GLU A 98 1.82 23.69 -1.63
CA GLU A 98 1.53 22.39 -2.23
C GLU A 98 2.43 21.26 -1.69
N ASP A 99 3.74 21.51 -1.57
CA ASP A 99 4.67 20.54 -0.97
C ASP A 99 4.29 20.26 0.49
N ARG A 100 3.89 21.30 1.23
CA ARG A 100 3.48 21.18 2.63
C ARG A 100 2.18 20.41 2.78
N ARG A 101 1.22 20.57 1.86
CA ARG A 101 -0.02 19.79 1.81
C ARG A 101 0.27 18.32 1.54
N GLY A 102 1.17 18.02 0.59
CA GLY A 102 1.64 16.66 0.33
C GLY A 102 2.25 16.00 1.57
N LEU A 103 3.13 16.72 2.29
CA LEU A 103 3.66 16.25 3.57
C LEU A 103 2.54 16.04 4.61
N ALA A 104 1.59 16.97 4.72
CA ALA A 104 0.48 16.87 5.67
C ALA A 104 -0.39 15.63 5.46
N VAL A 105 -0.65 15.22 4.20
CA VAL A 105 -1.41 14.00 3.90
C VAL A 105 -0.69 12.76 4.46
N VAL A 106 0.61 12.63 4.21
CA VAL A 106 1.42 11.53 4.74
C VAL A 106 1.39 11.50 6.28
N GLN A 107 1.46 12.68 6.91
CA GLN A 107 1.46 12.76 8.37
C GLN A 107 0.08 12.53 8.99
N VAL A 108 -1.01 12.83 8.29
CA VAL A 108 -2.37 12.44 8.70
C VAL A 108 -2.48 10.92 8.84
N ASP A 109 -1.93 10.17 7.89
CA ASP A 109 -1.95 8.70 7.95
C ASP A 109 -1.07 8.17 9.08
N ALA A 110 0.12 8.74 9.29
CA ALA A 110 0.97 8.42 10.43
C ALA A 110 0.24 8.65 11.77
N CYS A 111 -0.47 9.78 11.92
CA CYS A 111 -1.26 10.08 13.10
C CYS A 111 -2.37 9.05 13.34
N ARG A 112 -3.11 8.71 12.29
CA ARG A 112 -4.21 7.74 12.38
C ARG A 112 -3.69 6.33 12.68
N ASN A 113 -2.59 5.92 12.04
CA ASN A 113 -1.90 4.65 12.29
C ASN A 113 -1.46 4.52 13.76
N VAL A 114 -0.90 5.58 14.34
CA VAL A 114 -0.55 5.60 15.77
C VAL A 114 -1.79 5.56 16.64
N ALA A 115 -2.84 6.32 16.31
CA ALA A 115 -4.07 6.40 17.10
C ALA A 115 -4.79 5.05 17.20
N VAL A 116 -4.73 4.22 16.17
CA VAL A 116 -5.32 2.87 16.17
C VAL A 116 -4.35 1.79 16.68
N GLY A 117 -3.12 2.15 17.03
CA GLY A 117 -2.10 1.23 17.55
C GLY A 117 -1.39 0.39 16.49
N TYR A 118 -1.59 0.69 15.20
CA TYR A 118 -0.91 0.01 14.10
C TYR A 118 0.58 0.35 14.05
N ARG A 119 0.94 1.63 14.26
CA ARG A 119 2.35 2.06 14.36
C ARG A 119 2.65 2.66 15.73
N THR A 120 3.95 2.74 16.02
CA THR A 120 4.46 3.40 17.23
C THR A 120 5.28 4.63 16.87
N TRP A 121 5.38 5.60 17.78
CA TRP A 121 6.26 6.77 17.62
C TRP A 121 7.73 6.40 17.41
N ARG A 122 8.17 5.29 18.01
CA ARG A 122 9.52 4.76 17.77
C ARG A 122 9.67 4.30 16.32
N GLY A 123 8.66 3.64 15.78
CA GLY A 123 8.65 3.19 14.38
C GLY A 123 8.69 4.34 13.40
N ILE A 124 7.89 5.39 13.63
CA ILE A 124 7.92 6.61 12.81
C ILE A 124 9.32 7.22 12.79
N ARG A 125 9.93 7.43 13.96
CA ARG A 125 11.29 7.99 14.05
C ARG A 125 12.32 7.14 13.30
N TYR A 126 12.26 5.83 13.48
CA TYR A 126 13.19 4.92 12.83
C TYR A 126 13.01 4.95 11.30
N ALA A 127 11.77 4.97 10.81
CA ALA A 127 11.49 5.09 9.39
C ALA A 127 12.05 6.41 8.81
N ASP A 128 11.92 7.52 9.53
CA ASP A 128 12.49 8.80 9.13
C ASP A 128 14.04 8.75 9.06
N GLU A 129 14.68 8.15 10.07
CA GLU A 129 16.15 7.96 10.09
C GLU A 129 16.62 7.07 8.93
N ALA A 130 15.90 5.98 8.65
CA ALA A 130 16.17 5.09 7.52
C ALA A 130 16.01 5.79 6.16
N ASN A 131 15.13 6.80 6.08
CA ASN A 131 14.95 7.65 4.89
C ASN A 131 15.93 8.84 4.83
N GLY A 132 16.90 8.90 5.74
CA GLY A 132 18.02 9.84 5.67
C GLY A 132 17.91 11.06 6.59
N ALA A 133 16.89 11.15 7.44
CA ALA A 133 16.86 12.13 8.53
C ALA A 133 17.93 11.80 9.58
N THR A 134 18.46 12.83 10.25
CA THR A 134 19.26 12.59 11.47
C THR A 134 18.35 12.21 12.64
N GLU A 135 18.91 11.56 13.67
CA GLU A 135 18.16 11.24 14.90
C GLU A 135 17.49 12.50 15.51
N GLU A 136 18.18 13.64 15.48
CA GLU A 136 17.65 14.91 15.99
C GLU A 136 16.47 15.42 15.16
N GLN A 137 16.55 15.32 13.82
CA GLN A 137 15.48 15.71 12.90
C GLN A 137 14.24 14.83 13.06
N ALA A 138 14.45 13.50 13.08
CA ALA A 138 13.38 12.52 13.30
C ALA A 138 12.72 12.70 14.66
N ALA A 139 13.50 12.95 15.72
CA ALA A 139 12.97 13.23 17.05
C ALA A 139 12.13 14.53 17.08
N ALA A 140 12.61 15.59 16.43
CA ALA A 140 11.89 16.87 16.38
C ALA A 140 10.56 16.76 15.62
N MET A 141 10.57 16.10 14.44
CA MET A 141 9.35 15.85 13.67
C MET A 141 8.36 14.99 14.47
N ALA A 142 8.81 13.86 15.02
CA ALA A 142 7.94 12.97 15.79
C ALA A 142 7.36 13.66 17.05
N ASP A 143 8.12 14.53 17.72
CA ASP A 143 7.60 15.27 18.88
C ASP A 143 6.52 16.28 18.45
N PHE A 144 6.77 17.05 17.40
CA PHE A 144 5.78 17.98 16.84
C PHE A 144 4.51 17.26 16.39
N LEU A 145 4.65 16.14 15.67
CA LEU A 145 3.51 15.33 15.24
C LEU A 145 2.69 14.89 16.46
N ARG A 146 3.36 14.39 17.50
CA ARG A 146 2.71 13.88 18.71
C ARG A 146 2.01 14.97 19.52
N THR A 147 2.60 16.15 19.66
CA THR A 147 2.12 17.16 20.62
C THR A 147 1.28 18.26 19.98
N GLU A 148 1.51 18.57 18.71
CA GLU A 148 0.88 19.71 18.02
C GLU A 148 0.02 19.27 16.84
N PHE A 149 0.48 18.36 15.98
CA PHE A 149 -0.25 18.02 14.74
C PHE A 149 -1.36 16.98 14.94
N CYS A 150 -1.01 15.76 15.37
CA CYS A 150 -1.95 14.64 15.50
C CYS A 150 -3.14 14.89 16.44
N PRO A 151 -3.05 15.70 17.52
CA PRO A 151 -4.22 16.03 18.34
C PRO A 151 -5.35 16.75 17.57
N HIS A 152 -5.05 17.33 16.42
CA HIS A 152 -6.02 18.00 15.56
C HIS A 152 -6.51 17.12 14.40
N VAL A 153 -5.87 15.98 14.14
CA VAL A 153 -6.23 15.09 13.03
C VAL A 153 -7.47 14.29 13.40
N SER A 154 -8.54 14.46 12.64
CA SER A 154 -9.75 13.68 12.80
C SER A 154 -9.57 12.21 12.39
N PRO A 155 -10.22 11.27 13.11
CA PRO A 155 -10.23 9.86 12.72
C PRO A 155 -10.75 9.66 11.30
N LEU A 156 -10.38 8.54 10.68
CA LEU A 156 -10.90 8.17 9.37
C LEU A 156 -12.43 8.07 9.42
N LYS A 157 -13.10 8.83 8.55
CA LYS A 157 -14.56 8.81 8.42
C LYS A 157 -14.99 7.75 7.43
N GLU A 158 -15.49 6.62 7.94
CA GLU A 158 -16.03 5.55 7.11
C GLU A 158 -17.37 5.94 6.46
N ALA A 159 -17.59 5.44 5.25
CA ALA A 159 -18.91 5.42 4.65
C ALA A 159 -19.89 4.63 5.54
N SER A 160 -21.16 5.04 5.54
CA SER A 160 -22.19 4.28 6.25
C SER A 160 -22.28 2.87 5.69
N LEU A 161 -22.42 1.88 6.59
CA LEU A 161 -22.53 0.48 6.18
C LEU A 161 -23.77 0.30 5.29
N PRO A 162 -23.64 -0.31 4.10
CA PRO A 162 -24.77 -0.51 3.20
C PRO A 162 -25.79 -1.45 3.82
N GLN A 163 -27.04 -1.35 3.36
CA GLN A 163 -28.08 -2.31 3.72
C GLN A 163 -27.73 -3.68 3.14
N GLN A 164 -27.68 -4.69 4.00
CA GLN A 164 -27.20 -6.01 3.60
C GLN A 164 -28.28 -6.78 2.86
N THR A 165 -27.91 -7.37 1.72
CA THR A 165 -28.71 -8.36 1.01
C THR A 165 -27.96 -9.68 1.06
N LEU A 166 -28.14 -10.44 2.15
CA LEU A 166 -27.56 -11.77 2.24
C LEU A 166 -28.25 -12.68 1.22
N GLY A 167 -27.60 -12.90 0.08
CA GLY A 167 -27.96 -13.87 -0.94
C GLY A 167 -27.05 -15.10 -0.84
N GLY A 168 -27.43 -16.20 -1.48
CA GLY A 168 -26.56 -17.37 -1.61
C GLY A 168 -26.21 -17.65 -3.06
N VAL A 169 -24.92 -17.81 -3.35
CA VAL A 169 -24.34 -18.93 -4.12
C VAL A 169 -22.83 -19.05 -3.80
N SER A 170 -22.22 -20.14 -4.25
CA SER A 170 -20.80 -20.53 -4.25
C SER A 170 -19.88 -19.50 -4.97
N GLU A 171 -18.86 -19.92 -5.72
CA GLU A 171 -18.05 -19.05 -6.57
C GLU A 171 -18.91 -18.05 -7.38
N ASP A 172 -18.38 -16.86 -7.66
CA ASP A 172 -19.03 -15.88 -8.54
C ASP A 172 -19.12 -16.38 -9.99
N ASP A 173 -19.80 -15.62 -10.85
CA ASP A 173 -20.01 -15.98 -12.26
C ASP A 173 -18.69 -16.14 -13.05
N LEU A 174 -17.57 -15.65 -12.51
CA LEU A 174 -16.24 -15.79 -13.09
C LEU A 174 -15.44 -16.95 -12.48
N GLY A 175 -15.91 -17.59 -11.42
CA GLY A 175 -15.20 -18.63 -10.67
C GLY A 175 -14.39 -18.08 -9.48
N GLY A 176 -14.48 -16.78 -9.20
CA GLY A 176 -13.86 -16.16 -8.03
C GLY A 176 -14.55 -16.57 -6.73
N ARG A 177 -13.79 -16.65 -5.64
CA ARG A 177 -14.32 -17.03 -4.32
C ARG A 177 -13.81 -16.11 -3.22
N GLY A 178 -14.03 -14.81 -3.37
CA GLY A 178 -13.53 -13.82 -2.42
C GLY A 178 -12.34 -13.08 -3.00
N LEU A 179 -11.15 -13.68 -2.99
CA LEU A 179 -10.03 -13.10 -3.74
C LEU A 179 -10.37 -13.10 -5.23
N ALA A 180 -10.07 -11.99 -5.90
CA ALA A 180 -10.44 -11.67 -7.27
C ALA A 180 -11.96 -11.66 -7.54
N SER A 181 -12.80 -11.58 -6.51
CA SER A 181 -14.25 -11.36 -6.65
C SER A 181 -14.62 -9.88 -6.53
N SER A 182 -15.71 -9.49 -7.18
CA SER A 182 -16.25 -8.13 -7.15
C SER A 182 -16.76 -7.73 -5.76
N LEU A 183 -16.75 -6.44 -5.45
CA LEU A 183 -17.42 -5.93 -4.24
C LEU A 183 -18.88 -6.35 -4.09
N THR A 184 -19.62 -6.43 -5.20
CA THR A 184 -21.03 -6.84 -5.17
C THR A 184 -21.21 -8.28 -4.72
N TRP A 185 -20.26 -9.16 -5.06
CA TRP A 185 -20.23 -10.53 -4.52
C TRP A 185 -20.01 -10.51 -3.01
N TRP A 186 -19.04 -9.73 -2.53
CA TRP A 186 -18.73 -9.62 -1.11
C TRP A 186 -19.90 -9.06 -0.30
N ASP A 187 -20.54 -7.99 -0.79
CA ASP A 187 -21.72 -7.36 -0.19
C ASP A 187 -22.93 -8.30 -0.15
N GLY A 188 -23.05 -9.18 -1.15
CA GLY A 188 -24.08 -10.20 -1.21
C GLY A 188 -23.85 -11.38 -0.26
N ARG A 189 -22.59 -11.64 0.14
CA ARG A 189 -22.20 -12.85 0.85
C ARG A 189 -21.95 -12.65 2.34
N TYR A 190 -21.32 -11.54 2.71
CA TYR A 190 -20.86 -11.33 4.08
C TYR A 190 -21.40 -10.03 4.67
N PRO A 191 -21.74 -10.03 5.97
CA PRO A 191 -22.14 -8.82 6.64
C PRO A 191 -20.95 -7.85 6.74
N ARG A 192 -21.16 -6.64 6.22
CA ARG A 192 -20.28 -5.49 6.43
C ARG A 192 -20.15 -5.15 7.91
N VAL A 193 -18.94 -4.82 8.34
CA VAL A 193 -18.60 -4.33 9.69
C VAL A 193 -17.78 -3.05 9.59
N SER A 194 -17.64 -2.34 10.71
CA SER A 194 -16.77 -1.15 10.75
C SER A 194 -15.30 -1.57 10.63
N TRP A 195 -14.61 -0.96 9.68
CA TRP A 195 -13.21 -1.25 9.40
C TRP A 195 -12.30 -0.70 10.51
N SER A 196 -12.53 0.54 10.97
CA SER A 196 -11.74 1.17 12.04
C SER A 196 -11.75 0.36 13.34
N LYS A 197 -12.85 -0.33 13.61
CA LYS A 197 -13.00 -1.16 14.81
C LYS A 197 -12.45 -2.57 14.66
N ALA A 198 -12.51 -3.14 13.46
CA ALA A 198 -12.19 -4.56 13.25
C ALA A 198 -10.81 -4.79 12.64
N CYS A 199 -10.30 -3.83 11.86
CA CYS A 199 -9.17 -4.00 10.96
C CYS A 199 -8.01 -3.05 11.27
N ALA A 200 -8.30 -1.78 11.57
CA ALA A 200 -7.29 -0.72 11.54
C ALA A 200 -6.05 -0.98 12.39
N ALA A 201 -6.20 -1.59 13.56
CA ALA A 201 -5.06 -1.91 14.42
C ALA A 201 -4.08 -2.91 13.80
N GLN A 202 -4.55 -3.76 12.88
CA GLN A 202 -3.76 -4.82 12.24
C GLN A 202 -3.36 -4.49 10.81
N THR A 203 -4.15 -3.67 10.10
CA THR A 203 -3.95 -3.44 8.66
C THR A 203 -3.48 -2.02 8.35
N GLY A 204 -3.48 -1.10 9.31
CA GLY A 204 -3.08 0.29 9.09
C GLY A 204 -4.05 1.06 8.20
N MET A 205 -3.79 2.33 7.95
CA MET A 205 -4.67 3.18 7.14
C MET A 205 -4.73 2.69 5.69
N PRO A 206 -5.94 2.63 5.09
CA PRO A 206 -6.11 2.17 3.73
C PRO A 206 -5.68 3.28 2.74
N GLY A 207 -4.98 2.92 1.67
CA GLY A 207 -4.68 3.84 0.55
C GLY A 207 -5.88 4.17 -0.35
N GLY A 208 -7.12 3.94 0.12
CA GLY A 208 -8.36 4.09 -0.64
C GLY A 208 -9.58 3.78 0.21
N ASP A 209 -10.73 3.50 -0.41
CA ASP A 209 -11.96 3.22 0.32
C ASP A 209 -11.85 1.89 1.11
N PRO A 210 -11.88 1.90 2.45
CA PRO A 210 -11.81 0.66 3.21
C PRO A 210 -13.12 -0.11 3.17
N VAL A 211 -12.99 -1.44 3.19
CA VAL A 211 -14.10 -2.37 3.37
C VAL A 211 -13.74 -3.43 4.39
N ALA A 212 -14.72 -3.83 5.20
CA ALA A 212 -14.56 -4.93 6.13
C ALA A 212 -15.80 -5.83 6.14
N TYR A 213 -15.57 -7.14 6.14
CA TYR A 213 -16.59 -8.18 6.03
C TYR A 213 -16.37 -9.24 7.09
N ARG A 214 -17.41 -9.57 7.85
CA ARG A 214 -17.32 -10.64 8.85
C ARG A 214 -17.53 -12.01 8.21
N LEU A 215 -16.49 -12.83 8.18
CA LEU A 215 -16.51 -14.20 7.66
C LEU A 215 -17.10 -15.18 8.68
N SER A 216 -16.73 -15.02 9.95
CA SER A 216 -17.20 -15.85 11.06
C SER A 216 -17.24 -15.04 12.35
N LYS A 217 -17.46 -15.67 13.51
CA LYS A 217 -17.60 -14.93 14.78
C LYS A 217 -16.31 -14.20 15.17
N ASP A 218 -15.18 -14.77 14.80
CA ASP A 218 -13.83 -14.39 15.23
C ASP A 218 -12.93 -13.97 14.06
N GLU A 219 -13.48 -13.82 12.85
CA GLU A 219 -12.74 -13.63 11.61
C GLU A 219 -13.36 -12.52 10.76
N VAL A 220 -12.55 -11.55 10.37
CA VAL A 220 -12.94 -10.42 9.53
C VAL A 220 -11.97 -10.31 8.37
N VAL A 221 -12.51 -10.16 7.16
CA VAL A 221 -11.74 -9.73 6.00
C VAL A 221 -11.74 -8.21 5.94
N CYS A 222 -10.57 -7.64 5.70
CA CYS A 222 -10.28 -6.23 5.58
C CYS A 222 -9.67 -6.02 4.20
N ALA A 223 -10.10 -4.99 3.47
CA ALA A 223 -9.53 -4.69 2.15
C ALA A 223 -9.69 -3.22 1.82
N THR A 224 -8.98 -2.79 0.79
CA THR A 224 -9.15 -1.49 0.16
C THR A 224 -9.78 -1.69 -1.20
N VAL A 225 -10.84 -0.95 -1.51
CA VAL A 225 -11.44 -0.96 -2.85
C VAL A 225 -10.45 -0.34 -3.82
N PRO A 226 -10.02 -1.04 -4.88
CA PRO A 226 -9.24 -0.40 -5.92
C PRO A 226 -10.08 0.69 -6.60
N PRO A 227 -9.47 1.82 -7.01
CA PRO A 227 -10.18 2.86 -7.75
C PRO A 227 -11.04 2.28 -8.88
N ALA A 228 -12.21 2.83 -9.17
CA ALA A 228 -13.14 2.23 -10.13
C ALA A 228 -12.56 2.05 -11.55
N ALA A 229 -11.54 2.84 -11.90
CA ALA A 229 -10.80 2.74 -13.15
C ALA A 229 -9.84 1.53 -13.19
N SER A 230 -9.48 0.95 -12.05
CA SER A 230 -8.64 -0.24 -11.95
C SER A 230 -9.44 -1.47 -11.50
N LEU A 231 -9.21 -2.61 -12.17
CA LEU A 231 -9.67 -3.93 -11.75
C LEU A 231 -11.19 -4.10 -11.55
N LYS A 232 -12.01 -3.20 -12.12
CA LYS A 232 -13.48 -3.27 -12.11
C LYS A 232 -14.05 -3.50 -10.69
N LYS A 233 -13.42 -2.94 -9.64
CA LYS A 233 -13.78 -3.12 -8.21
C LYS A 233 -13.68 -4.57 -7.70
N HIS A 234 -12.74 -5.36 -8.21
CA HIS A 234 -12.42 -6.68 -7.68
C HIS A 234 -11.32 -6.58 -6.63
N LEU A 235 -11.44 -7.35 -5.55
CA LEU A 235 -10.46 -7.34 -4.47
C LEU A 235 -9.33 -8.34 -4.80
N ILE A 236 -8.16 -7.83 -5.18
CA ILE A 236 -6.97 -8.64 -5.50
C ILE A 236 -5.98 -8.78 -4.34
N SER A 237 -6.23 -8.06 -3.25
CA SER A 237 -5.52 -8.19 -1.99
C SER A 237 -6.50 -7.97 -0.84
N VAL A 238 -6.44 -8.84 0.15
CA VAL A 238 -7.28 -8.81 1.35
C VAL A 238 -6.47 -9.24 2.56
N ASP A 239 -6.74 -8.64 3.71
CA ASP A 239 -6.25 -9.11 4.99
C ASP A 239 -7.35 -9.91 5.71
N VAL A 240 -7.03 -11.07 6.24
CA VAL A 240 -7.90 -11.80 7.18
C VAL A 240 -7.38 -11.57 8.59
N VAL A 241 -8.19 -10.96 9.44
CA VAL A 241 -7.87 -10.66 10.84
C VAL A 241 -8.69 -11.54 11.76
N PHE A 242 -7.99 -12.26 12.64
CA PHE A 242 -8.60 -13.05 13.70
C PHE A 242 -8.65 -12.26 15.01
N SER A 243 -9.76 -12.37 15.73
CA SER A 243 -9.93 -11.74 17.06
C SER A 243 -8.99 -12.30 18.13
N SER A 244 -8.43 -13.49 17.90
CA SER A 244 -7.39 -14.12 18.71
C SER A 244 -6.54 -15.02 17.83
N PRO A 245 -5.23 -15.21 18.13
CA PRO A 245 -4.38 -16.06 17.31
C PRO A 245 -4.93 -17.49 17.19
N VAL A 246 -5.00 -18.00 15.96
CA VAL A 246 -5.43 -19.37 15.62
C VAL A 246 -4.24 -20.23 15.22
N ASP A 247 -4.41 -21.54 15.10
CA ASP A 247 -3.39 -22.42 14.51
C ASP A 247 -3.34 -22.31 12.97
N GLU A 248 -2.25 -22.81 12.40
CA GLU A 248 -1.99 -22.79 10.96
C GLU A 248 -3.05 -23.52 10.14
N ASP A 249 -3.60 -24.62 10.64
CA ASP A 249 -4.63 -25.39 9.95
C ASP A 249 -5.92 -24.56 9.81
N ARG A 250 -6.34 -23.88 10.89
CA ARG A 250 -7.48 -22.97 10.85
C ARG A 250 -7.22 -21.78 9.93
N ALA A 251 -6.02 -21.21 9.96
CA ALA A 251 -5.62 -20.12 9.07
C ALA A 251 -5.64 -20.55 7.58
N ARG A 252 -5.09 -21.73 7.28
CA ARG A 252 -5.09 -22.31 5.92
C ARG A 252 -6.49 -22.59 5.41
N GLN A 253 -7.39 -23.08 6.26
CA GLN A 253 -8.80 -23.26 5.89
C GLN A 253 -9.49 -21.93 5.58
N ALA A 254 -9.18 -20.86 6.33
CA ALA A 254 -9.68 -19.53 6.02
C ALA A 254 -9.15 -19.03 4.67
N THR A 255 -7.85 -19.19 4.39
CA THR A 255 -7.26 -18.85 3.08
C THR A 255 -7.94 -19.61 1.94
N LEU A 256 -8.04 -20.95 2.03
CA LEU A 256 -8.67 -21.77 0.99
C LEU A 256 -10.16 -21.48 0.82
N ALA A 257 -10.85 -20.97 1.85
CA ALA A 257 -12.24 -20.56 1.73
C ALA A 257 -12.41 -19.28 0.89
N LEU A 258 -11.32 -18.52 0.70
CA LEU A 258 -11.24 -17.28 -0.07
C LEU A 258 -10.55 -17.43 -1.44
N LEU A 259 -10.17 -18.66 -1.81
CA LEU A 259 -9.55 -18.99 -3.08
C LEU A 259 -10.47 -19.86 -3.94
N PRO A 260 -10.29 -19.88 -5.27
CA PRO A 260 -10.96 -20.83 -6.15
C PRO A 260 -10.84 -22.27 -5.64
N SER A 261 -11.86 -23.09 -5.88
CA SER A 261 -11.94 -24.44 -5.32
C SER A 261 -10.85 -25.41 -5.82
N ASP A 262 -10.18 -25.10 -6.92
CA ASP A 262 -9.04 -25.84 -7.47
C ASP A 262 -7.69 -25.44 -6.84
N ALA A 263 -7.67 -24.44 -5.95
CA ALA A 263 -6.45 -23.96 -5.32
C ALA A 263 -5.76 -25.03 -4.47
N SER A 264 -4.46 -25.15 -4.66
CA SER A 264 -3.60 -26.08 -3.92
C SER A 264 -2.40 -25.34 -3.35
N ALA A 265 -2.11 -25.57 -2.06
CA ALA A 265 -0.98 -24.96 -1.38
C ALA A 265 0.34 -25.60 -1.82
N THR A 266 1.39 -24.78 -1.92
CA THR A 266 2.78 -25.24 -2.00
C THR A 266 3.33 -25.54 -0.60
N GLU A 267 4.59 -25.99 -0.56
CA GLU A 267 5.34 -26.01 0.69
C GLU A 267 5.45 -24.58 1.25
N PRO A 268 5.33 -24.39 2.58
CA PRO A 268 5.53 -23.10 3.21
C PRO A 268 7.00 -22.66 3.16
N THR A 269 7.22 -21.35 3.12
CA THR A 269 8.54 -20.72 3.21
C THR A 269 8.51 -19.69 4.33
N GLU A 270 9.46 -19.76 5.26
CA GLU A 270 9.61 -18.73 6.29
C GLU A 270 10.20 -17.46 5.66
N GLY A 271 9.60 -16.33 6.02
CA GLY A 271 10.07 -15.00 5.66
C GLY A 271 10.58 -14.25 6.89
N THR A 272 11.45 -13.29 6.63
CA THR A 272 11.95 -12.36 7.64
C THR A 272 11.67 -10.95 7.20
N ASN A 273 11.64 -10.03 8.16
CA ASN A 273 11.62 -8.62 7.81
C ASN A 273 12.87 -8.24 7.01
N PRO A 274 12.74 -7.31 6.05
CA PRO A 274 13.86 -6.79 5.30
C PRO A 274 14.83 -6.00 6.20
N ASP A 275 16.07 -5.83 5.75
CA ASP A 275 17.15 -5.17 6.49
C ASP A 275 16.84 -3.72 6.91
N TRP A 276 15.91 -3.07 6.23
CA TRP A 276 15.46 -1.72 6.60
C TRP A 276 14.51 -1.74 7.79
N SER A 277 13.93 -2.86 8.19
CA SER A 277 13.05 -2.94 9.36
C SER A 277 13.86 -2.94 10.66
N TYR A 278 13.42 -2.16 11.66
CA TYR A 278 13.96 -2.27 13.02
C TYR A 278 13.33 -3.40 13.84
N LEU A 279 12.27 -4.03 13.31
CA LEU A 279 11.59 -5.14 13.96
C LEU A 279 12.31 -6.43 13.54
N GLY A 280 12.79 -7.20 14.52
CA GLY A 280 13.23 -8.57 14.31
C GLY A 280 12.01 -9.50 14.22
N GLY A 281 11.25 -9.41 13.13
CA GLY A 281 10.03 -10.16 12.91
C GLY A 281 10.09 -11.08 11.70
N GLY A 282 9.08 -11.95 11.61
CA GLY A 282 8.96 -12.91 10.52
C GLY A 282 7.53 -13.32 10.24
N CYS A 283 7.38 -14.07 9.16
CA CYS A 283 6.10 -14.52 8.65
C CYS A 283 6.25 -15.91 8.03
N LEU A 284 5.12 -16.58 7.83
CA LEU A 284 5.08 -17.80 7.03
C LEU A 284 4.39 -17.49 5.70
N ASN A 285 5.11 -17.63 4.59
CA ASN A 285 4.55 -17.53 3.26
C ASN A 285 4.05 -18.89 2.77
N ILE A 286 2.88 -18.92 2.16
CA ILE A 286 2.36 -20.06 1.43
C ILE A 286 1.84 -19.57 0.08
N ASN A 287 2.42 -20.08 -1.01
CA ASN A 287 1.88 -19.86 -2.34
C ASN A 287 0.79 -20.89 -2.63
N PHE A 288 -0.19 -20.50 -3.43
CA PHE A 288 -1.33 -21.32 -3.82
C PHE A 288 -1.43 -21.31 -5.34
N ARG A 289 -1.44 -22.50 -5.95
CA ARG A 289 -1.61 -22.66 -7.39
C ARG A 289 -3.07 -22.94 -7.72
N THR A 290 -3.62 -22.20 -8.68
CA THR A 290 -4.99 -22.37 -9.20
C THR A 290 -5.01 -21.99 -10.68
N ALA A 291 -5.53 -22.88 -11.53
CA ALA A 291 -5.68 -22.59 -12.95
C ALA A 291 -6.73 -21.50 -13.18
N THR A 292 -7.76 -21.48 -12.34
CA THR A 292 -8.84 -20.48 -12.36
C THR A 292 -8.32 -19.07 -12.13
N MET A 293 -7.30 -18.86 -11.29
CA MET A 293 -6.77 -17.51 -11.03
C MET A 293 -6.23 -16.83 -12.28
N LYS A 294 -5.51 -17.56 -13.13
CA LYS A 294 -5.00 -17.00 -14.38
C LYS A 294 -6.12 -16.50 -15.28
N GLU A 295 -7.17 -17.30 -15.43
CA GLU A 295 -8.35 -16.95 -16.25
C GLU A 295 -9.15 -15.78 -15.64
N LEU A 296 -9.18 -15.65 -14.30
CA LEU A 296 -9.79 -14.53 -13.62
C LEU A 296 -9.02 -13.24 -13.89
N MET A 297 -7.71 -13.25 -13.67
CA MET A 297 -6.86 -12.07 -13.83
C MET A 297 -6.77 -11.60 -15.28
N ASP A 298 -6.75 -12.53 -16.24
CA ASP A 298 -6.81 -12.21 -17.68
C ASP A 298 -8.10 -11.43 -18.04
N ARG A 299 -9.25 -11.82 -17.48
CA ARG A 299 -10.54 -11.13 -17.68
C ARG A 299 -10.62 -9.77 -16.98
N LEU A 300 -9.80 -9.56 -15.97
CA LEU A 300 -9.62 -8.27 -15.31
C LEU A 300 -8.61 -7.37 -16.04
N GLU A 301 -8.13 -7.79 -17.22
CA GLU A 301 -7.20 -7.03 -18.06
C GLU A 301 -5.89 -6.71 -17.32
N GLN A 302 -5.45 -7.61 -16.45
CA GLN A 302 -4.12 -7.53 -15.86
C GLN A 302 -3.06 -8.00 -16.86
N ASP A 303 -1.96 -7.25 -16.90
CA ASP A 303 -0.78 -7.64 -17.66
C ASP A 303 -0.13 -8.88 -17.02
N ASP A 304 0.20 -9.87 -17.85
CA ASP A 304 0.84 -11.14 -17.48
C ASP A 304 0.17 -11.89 -16.31
N PRO A 305 -1.08 -12.34 -16.47
CA PRO A 305 -1.82 -13.00 -15.40
C PRO A 305 -1.19 -14.35 -15.04
N GLU A 306 -0.94 -14.51 -13.75
CA GLU A 306 -0.34 -15.72 -13.18
C GLU A 306 -1.36 -16.64 -12.50
N PRO A 307 -1.15 -17.97 -12.50
CA PRO A 307 -2.03 -18.95 -11.85
C PRO A 307 -1.75 -19.07 -10.34
N TRP A 308 -1.43 -17.96 -9.67
CA TRP A 308 -0.92 -17.95 -8.31
C TRP A 308 -1.69 -16.99 -7.41
N ALA A 309 -1.77 -17.36 -6.14
CA ALA A 309 -2.06 -16.46 -5.03
C ALA A 309 -1.01 -16.71 -3.94
N SER A 310 -0.78 -15.73 -3.07
CA SER A 310 0.15 -15.86 -1.95
C SER A 310 -0.53 -15.46 -0.66
N ALA A 311 -0.16 -16.13 0.43
CA ALA A 311 -0.66 -15.80 1.76
C ALA A 311 0.50 -15.69 2.74
N LEU A 312 0.66 -14.51 3.33
CA LEU A 312 1.62 -14.23 4.40
C LEU A 312 0.91 -14.33 5.74
N TYR A 313 1.35 -15.25 6.59
CA TYR A 313 0.78 -15.49 7.92
C TYR A 313 1.63 -14.82 8.98
N TYR A 314 0.98 -14.00 9.81
CA TYR A 314 1.62 -13.26 10.89
C TYR A 314 1.06 -13.67 12.25
N THR A 315 1.95 -13.82 13.24
CA THR A 315 1.55 -14.17 14.61
C THR A 315 0.79 -13.06 15.31
N ASP A 316 1.23 -11.81 15.17
CA ASP A 316 0.49 -10.66 15.69
C ASP A 316 -0.07 -9.79 14.57
N GLY A 317 0.76 -9.47 13.58
CA GLY A 317 0.36 -8.73 12.38
C GLY A 317 1.57 -8.23 11.60
N ALA A 318 1.32 -7.46 10.55
CA ALA A 318 2.34 -6.72 9.82
C ALA A 318 2.04 -5.23 9.85
N THR A 319 3.10 -4.43 9.88
CA THR A 319 3.03 -2.97 9.81
C THR A 319 3.82 -2.48 8.61
N GLU A 320 3.74 -1.19 8.30
CA GLU A 320 4.70 -0.53 7.39
C GLU A 320 6.16 -0.70 7.85
N ASP A 321 6.38 -1.00 9.13
CA ASP A 321 7.70 -1.26 9.69
C ASP A 321 8.11 -2.75 9.57
N GLY A 322 7.29 -3.61 8.97
CA GLY A 322 7.48 -5.06 8.88
C GLY A 322 6.60 -5.87 9.84
N ALA A 323 6.81 -7.19 9.86
CA ALA A 323 6.12 -8.14 10.74
C ALA A 323 6.40 -7.85 12.22
N VAL A 324 5.36 -7.94 13.04
CA VAL A 324 5.42 -7.69 14.48
C VAL A 324 5.79 -8.99 15.20
N GLY A 325 7.10 -9.15 15.44
CA GLY A 325 7.68 -10.28 16.16
C GLY A 325 7.85 -11.53 15.31
N ASP A 326 8.47 -12.55 15.91
CA ASP A 326 8.74 -13.82 15.24
C ASP A 326 7.44 -14.57 14.91
N TYR A 327 7.48 -15.35 13.84
CA TYR A 327 6.43 -16.31 13.56
C TYR A 327 6.47 -17.48 14.56
N THR A 328 5.32 -17.82 15.16
CA THR A 328 5.23 -18.81 16.26
C THR A 328 4.38 -20.05 15.93
N GLY A 329 3.93 -20.19 14.69
CA GLY A 329 2.92 -21.19 14.30
C GLY A 329 1.50 -20.87 14.81
N LYS A 330 1.30 -19.64 15.30
CA LYS A 330 -0.01 -19.04 15.51
C LYS A 330 -0.20 -17.89 14.54
N VAL A 331 -1.43 -17.67 14.12
CA VAL A 331 -1.80 -16.70 13.08
C VAL A 331 -2.90 -15.78 13.60
N LYS A 332 -2.65 -14.48 13.61
CA LYS A 332 -3.63 -13.44 13.93
C LYS A 332 -4.00 -12.60 12.71
N GLN A 333 -3.11 -12.50 11.73
CA GLN A 333 -3.37 -11.85 10.45
C GLN A 333 -2.85 -12.73 9.30
N ILE A 334 -3.60 -12.74 8.20
CA ILE A 334 -3.19 -13.28 6.91
C ILE A 334 -3.26 -12.13 5.90
N SER A 335 -2.17 -11.79 5.23
CA SER A 335 -2.23 -10.96 4.03
C SER A 335 -2.31 -11.89 2.82
N LEU A 336 -3.44 -11.86 2.10
CA LEU A 336 -3.74 -12.72 0.95
C LEU A 336 -3.85 -11.89 -0.32
N SER A 337 -3.03 -12.19 -1.32
CA SER A 337 -3.00 -11.46 -2.60
C SER A 337 -2.92 -12.38 -3.81
N THR A 338 -3.26 -11.86 -4.98
CA THR A 338 -3.01 -12.52 -6.27
C THR A 338 -1.53 -12.43 -6.64
N GLY A 339 -1.00 -13.43 -7.34
CA GLY A 339 0.42 -13.56 -7.66
C GLY A 339 1.16 -14.46 -6.67
N ALA A 340 2.36 -14.91 -7.05
CA ALA A 340 3.25 -15.64 -6.15
C ALA A 340 4.11 -14.65 -5.35
N ASN A 341 4.38 -14.98 -4.08
CA ASN A 341 5.45 -14.32 -3.32
C ASN A 341 6.66 -15.26 -3.31
N GLU A 342 7.64 -14.96 -4.14
CA GLU A 342 8.84 -15.77 -4.32
C GLU A 342 10.03 -15.14 -3.58
N PRO A 343 10.93 -15.96 -3.00
CA PRO A 343 12.16 -15.45 -2.44
C PRO A 343 12.97 -14.66 -3.46
N ALA A 344 13.67 -13.62 -2.99
CA ALA A 344 14.65 -12.91 -3.79
C ALA A 344 15.77 -13.87 -4.27
N ALA A 345 16.59 -13.41 -5.21
CA ALA A 345 17.75 -14.19 -5.67
C ALA A 345 18.74 -14.56 -4.55
N SER A 346 18.72 -13.83 -3.42
CA SER A 346 19.47 -14.17 -2.20
C SER A 346 18.91 -15.39 -1.45
N GLY A 347 17.69 -15.82 -1.77
CA GLY A 347 16.93 -16.83 -1.04
C GLY A 347 16.11 -16.28 0.12
N GLU A 348 16.17 -14.98 0.38
CA GLU A 348 15.39 -14.32 1.43
C GLU A 348 14.00 -14.00 0.92
N LEU A 349 12.99 -14.33 1.71
CA LEU A 349 11.61 -13.94 1.47
C LEU A 349 11.25 -12.81 2.42
N ALA A 350 10.84 -11.68 1.84
CA ALA A 350 10.40 -10.53 2.61
C ALA A 350 8.99 -10.77 3.14
N CYS A 351 8.85 -10.47 4.43
CA CYS A 351 7.61 -9.97 5.01
C CYS A 351 7.53 -8.46 4.73
#